data_AF-I3C786-F1
#
_entry.id   AF-I3C786-F1
#
_cell.length_a   1.000
_cell.length_b   1.000
_cell.length_c   1.000
_cell.angle_alpha   90.00
_cell.angle_beta   90.00
_cell.angle_gamma   90.00
#
_symmetry.space_group_name_H-M   'P 1'
#
loop_
_entity.id
_entity.type
_entity.pdbx_description
1 polymer ?
#
loop_
_entity_poly.entity_id
_entity_poly.type
_entity_poly.pdbx_seq_one_letter_code
_entity_poly.pdbx_strand_id
1 'polypeptide(L)'
;MTTDYIKIKYKDLPNKEQFVNEAGGVLLVDFESFRSYKNGYFLAPEIYNSFNRKEDFVSFGIWCYVSCESNIERAYIYGWDRIDTSYVDTYDMKNKGSWQYLYINNKYFSRPYTLGIRLDLPKEKNSVEGKIYFTLPDYNFINKKNLNETNNTRFK
;
A
#
# COMPACT_ATOMS: atom_id res chain seq x y z
N MET A 1 -6.29 13.98 -1.89
CA MET A 1 -7.63 13.50 -2.30
C MET A 1 -7.70 12.06 -1.85
N THR A 2 -8.69 11.72 -1.03
CA THR A 2 -8.96 10.34 -0.64
C THR A 2 -9.69 9.66 -1.80
N THR A 3 -9.12 8.59 -2.36
CA THR A 3 -9.80 7.77 -3.37
C THR A 3 -11.04 7.12 -2.77
N ASP A 4 -12.15 7.10 -3.52
CA ASP A 4 -13.38 6.45 -3.04
C ASP A 4 -13.24 4.93 -2.98
N TYR A 5 -13.80 4.36 -1.92
CA TYR A 5 -13.77 2.94 -1.64
C TYR A 5 -15.08 2.48 -1.00
N ILE A 6 -15.41 1.20 -1.20
CA ILE A 6 -16.51 0.53 -0.51
C ILE A 6 -15.93 -0.37 0.57
N LYS A 7 -16.46 -0.26 1.80
CA LYS A 7 -16.14 -1.22 2.87
C LYS A 7 -16.80 -2.56 2.59
N ILE A 8 -16.02 -3.63 2.62
CA ILE A 8 -16.46 -5.00 2.36
C ILE A 8 -16.32 -5.81 3.65
N LYS A 9 -17.33 -6.60 4.01
CA LYS A 9 -17.26 -7.49 5.17
C LYS A 9 -16.40 -8.70 4.83
N TYR A 10 -15.75 -9.30 5.84
CA TYR A 10 -14.88 -10.47 5.66
C TYR A 10 -15.54 -11.58 4.82
N LYS A 11 -16.81 -11.91 5.12
CA LYS A 11 -17.58 -12.94 4.40
C LYS A 11 -17.70 -12.69 2.88
N ASP A 12 -17.62 -11.43 2.46
CA ASP A 12 -17.81 -10.97 1.08
C ASP A 12 -16.46 -10.73 0.37
N LEU A 13 -15.33 -11.00 1.04
CA LEU A 13 -14.00 -10.97 0.42
C LEU A 13 -13.79 -12.20 -0.48
N PRO A 14 -13.13 -12.05 -1.63
CA PRO A 14 -12.71 -13.18 -2.46
C PRO A 14 -11.67 -14.00 -1.70
N ASN A 15 -11.68 -15.33 -1.86
CA ASN A 15 -10.68 -16.25 -1.32
C ASN A 15 -10.26 -15.97 0.14
N LYS A 16 -11.25 -15.61 0.98
CA LYS A 16 -11.05 -15.14 2.36
C LYS A 16 -10.40 -16.18 3.28
N GLU A 17 -10.52 -17.45 2.93
CA GLU A 17 -9.85 -18.57 3.60
C GLU A 17 -8.31 -18.51 3.56
N GLN A 18 -7.72 -17.62 2.76
CA GLN A 18 -6.27 -17.35 2.75
C GLN A 18 -5.79 -16.54 3.96
N PHE A 19 -6.71 -15.96 4.74
CA PHE A 19 -6.37 -15.17 5.92
C PHE A 19 -6.44 -15.98 7.21
N VAL A 20 -5.50 -15.72 8.13
CA VAL A 20 -5.53 -16.28 9.49
C VAL A 20 -6.55 -15.54 10.37
N ASN A 21 -6.81 -14.28 10.08
CA ASN A 21 -7.69 -13.42 10.90
C ASN A 21 -8.90 -12.95 10.08
N GLU A 22 -10.08 -12.97 10.70
CA GLU A 22 -11.29 -12.43 10.10
C GLU A 22 -11.29 -10.89 10.14
N ALA A 23 -10.96 -10.26 9.01
CA ALA A 23 -11.00 -8.82 8.86
C ALA A 23 -11.74 -8.41 7.60
N GLY A 24 -12.55 -7.35 7.70
CA GLY A 24 -13.13 -6.70 6.52
C GLY A 24 -12.05 -6.07 5.65
N GLY A 25 -12.42 -5.68 4.44
CA GLY A 25 -11.53 -4.99 3.52
C GLY A 25 -12.17 -3.76 2.91
N VAL A 26 -11.47 -3.19 1.95
CA VAL A 26 -11.97 -2.14 1.09
C VAL A 26 -11.86 -2.59 -0.36
N LEU A 27 -12.91 -2.35 -1.13
CA LEU A 27 -12.93 -2.46 -2.58
C LEU A 27 -12.74 -1.06 -3.15
N LEU A 28 -11.74 -0.87 -4.01
CA LEU A 28 -11.64 0.36 -4.78
C LEU A 28 -12.70 0.37 -5.88
N VAL A 29 -13.43 1.48 -5.98
CA VAL A 29 -14.55 1.61 -6.93
C VAL A 29 -14.46 2.83 -7.83
N ASP A 30 -13.73 3.87 -7.42
CA ASP A 30 -13.51 5.04 -8.27
C ASP A 30 -12.19 4.90 -9.02
N PHE A 31 -12.33 4.45 -10.26
CA PHE A 31 -11.27 4.39 -11.24
C PHE A 31 -11.23 5.62 -12.15
N GLU A 32 -12.18 6.55 -12.03
CA GLU A 32 -12.18 7.84 -12.73
C GLU A 32 -11.16 8.81 -12.09
N SER A 33 -10.80 8.59 -10.83
CA SER A 33 -9.70 9.27 -10.12
C SER A 33 -8.30 8.97 -10.66
N PHE A 34 -8.15 8.13 -11.69
CA PHE A 34 -6.87 7.85 -12.32
C PHE A 34 -6.29 9.10 -12.98
N ARG A 35 -5.04 9.41 -12.66
CA ARG A 35 -4.29 10.53 -13.21
C ARG A 35 -3.46 10.07 -14.40
N SER A 36 -3.49 10.84 -15.49
CA SER A 36 -2.62 10.57 -16.63
C SER A 36 -1.16 10.87 -16.29
N TYR A 37 -0.26 10.05 -16.85
CA TYR A 37 1.18 10.30 -16.85
C TYR A 37 1.78 9.83 -18.19
N LYS A 38 3.09 10.04 -18.38
CA LYS A 38 3.76 9.83 -19.68
C LYS A 38 3.45 8.46 -20.32
N ASN A 39 3.32 7.41 -19.52
CA ASN A 39 3.19 6.03 -20.00
C ASN A 39 1.86 5.35 -19.65
N GLY A 40 0.84 6.10 -19.22
CA GLY A 40 -0.45 5.51 -18.89
C GLY A 40 -1.24 6.31 -17.87
N TYR A 41 -1.93 5.60 -16.99
CA TYR A 41 -2.70 6.20 -15.91
C TYR A 41 -2.30 5.58 -14.58
N PHE A 42 -2.36 6.37 -13.51
CA PHE A 42 -2.10 5.85 -12.17
C PHE A 42 -3.09 6.38 -11.13
N LEU A 43 -3.29 5.57 -10.10
CA LEU A 43 -4.02 5.94 -8.90
C LEU A 43 -3.11 5.68 -7.69
N ALA A 44 -3.00 6.66 -6.79
CA ALA A 44 -2.09 6.59 -5.65
C ALA A 44 -2.76 7.04 -4.34
N PRO A 45 -3.68 6.25 -3.76
CA PRO A 45 -4.28 6.58 -2.47
C PRO A 45 -3.22 6.58 -1.36
N GLU A 46 -3.19 7.67 -0.61
CA GLU A 46 -2.36 7.82 0.57
C GLU A 46 -3.08 7.21 1.78
N ILE A 47 -2.40 6.33 2.50
CA ILE A 47 -2.91 5.70 3.73
C ILE A 47 -2.42 6.46 4.96
N TYR A 48 -1.17 6.92 4.92
CA TYR A 48 -0.55 7.66 6.01
C TYR A 48 0.33 8.78 5.46
N ASN A 49 0.32 9.92 6.15
CA ASN A 49 1.18 11.05 5.87
C ASN A 49 1.86 11.50 7.16
N SER A 50 3.18 11.50 7.18
CA SER A 50 3.95 12.16 8.23
C SER A 50 4.08 13.64 7.91
N PHE A 51 3.58 14.50 8.79
CA PHE A 51 3.71 15.96 8.64
C PHE A 51 4.93 16.53 9.37
N ASN A 52 5.53 15.75 10.28
CA ASN A 52 6.61 16.20 11.14
C ASN A 52 7.98 15.79 10.58
N ARG A 53 8.99 16.65 10.77
CA ARG A 53 10.40 16.35 10.44
C ARG A 53 11.03 15.44 11.51
N LYS A 54 10.46 14.27 11.73
CA LYS A 54 11.04 13.25 12.61
C LYS A 54 11.76 12.20 11.78
N GLU A 55 12.89 11.74 12.31
CA GLU A 55 13.63 10.61 11.74
C GLU A 55 12.99 9.32 12.27
N ASP A 56 12.37 8.56 11.39
CA ASP A 56 11.60 7.37 11.74
C ASP A 56 12.07 6.17 10.91
N PHE A 57 12.10 5.01 11.56
CA PHE A 57 12.12 3.72 10.89
C PHE A 57 10.69 3.22 10.77
N VAL A 58 10.31 2.82 9.56
CA VAL A 58 8.94 2.58 9.18
C VAL A 58 8.81 1.17 8.62
N SER A 59 7.90 0.41 9.21
CA SER A 59 7.37 -0.80 8.60
C SER A 59 5.92 -0.57 8.21
N PHE A 60 5.56 -0.97 6.99
CA PHE A 60 4.21 -0.82 6.45
C PHE A 60 3.87 -2.03 5.60
N GLY A 61 2.73 -2.65 5.86
CA GLY A 61 2.21 -3.72 5.04
C GLY A 61 0.71 -3.68 4.84
N ILE A 62 0.27 -4.35 3.78
CA ILE A 62 -1.14 -4.49 3.48
C ILE A 62 -1.35 -5.76 2.66
N TRP A 63 -2.49 -6.42 2.88
CA TRP A 63 -2.94 -7.46 1.97
C TRP A 63 -3.61 -6.84 0.75
N CYS A 64 -3.21 -7.29 -0.43
CA CYS A 64 -3.71 -6.86 -1.71
C CYS A 64 -4.25 -8.06 -2.49
N TYR A 65 -5.39 -7.88 -3.16
CA TYR A 65 -5.94 -8.84 -4.12
C TYR A 65 -6.27 -8.11 -5.40
N VAL A 66 -5.79 -8.65 -6.52
CA VAL A 66 -6.12 -8.18 -7.88
C VAL A 66 -6.86 -9.30 -8.58
N SER A 67 -8.09 -9.06 -9.05
CA SER A 67 -8.88 -10.10 -9.71
C SER A 67 -8.27 -10.55 -11.05
N CYS A 68 -8.57 -11.79 -11.46
CA CYS A 68 -7.99 -12.41 -12.66
C CYS A 68 -8.27 -11.63 -13.94
N GLU A 69 -9.47 -11.08 -14.05
CA GLU A 69 -9.93 -10.26 -15.17
C GLU A 69 -9.41 -8.81 -15.13
N SER A 70 -8.66 -8.44 -14.09
CA SER A 70 -8.20 -7.06 -13.97
C SER A 70 -7.16 -6.69 -15.00
N ASN A 71 -7.32 -5.52 -15.60
CA ASN A 71 -6.38 -4.93 -16.56
C ASN A 71 -5.29 -4.06 -15.91
N ILE A 72 -5.20 -4.04 -14.58
CA ILE A 72 -4.09 -3.39 -13.87
C ILE A 72 -2.76 -4.04 -14.25
N GLU A 73 -1.79 -3.19 -14.58
CA GLU A 73 -0.44 -3.59 -14.97
C GLU A 73 0.47 -3.71 -13.75
N ARG A 74 0.32 -2.80 -12.77
CA ARG A 74 1.11 -2.80 -11.53
C ARG A 74 0.26 -2.41 -10.34
N ALA A 75 0.47 -3.10 -9.23
CA ALA A 75 -0.11 -2.79 -7.94
C ALA A 75 1.00 -2.94 -6.91
N TYR A 76 1.26 -1.91 -6.13
CA TYR A 76 2.34 -1.92 -5.15
C TYR A 76 2.04 -1.01 -3.98
N ILE A 77 2.61 -1.30 -2.82
CA ILE A 77 2.69 -0.31 -1.74
C ILE A 77 3.93 0.53 -1.93
N TYR A 78 3.87 1.78 -1.47
CA TYR A 78 5.01 2.66 -1.45
C TYR A 78 5.17 3.36 -0.11
N GLY A 79 6.42 3.68 0.20
CA GLY A 79 6.78 4.75 1.10
C GLY A 79 7.64 5.76 0.34
N TRP A 80 7.26 7.03 0.34
CA TRP A 80 7.91 8.06 -0.47
C TRP A 80 8.12 9.33 0.34
N ASP A 81 9.35 9.84 0.38
CA ASP A 81 9.60 11.23 0.76
C ASP A 81 9.56 12.12 -0.50
N ARG A 82 9.17 13.40 -0.34
CA ARG A 82 8.90 14.29 -1.49
C ARG A 82 10.12 14.59 -2.40
N ILE A 83 11.30 14.02 -2.14
CA ILE A 83 12.55 14.38 -2.83
C ILE A 83 13.12 13.17 -3.56
N ASP A 84 13.58 12.15 -2.85
CA ASP A 84 14.49 11.15 -3.42
C ASP A 84 14.40 9.75 -2.81
N THR A 85 13.79 9.58 -1.62
CA THR A 85 13.64 8.25 -1.04
C THR A 85 12.31 7.65 -1.43
N SER A 86 12.35 6.52 -2.14
CA SER A 86 11.18 5.68 -2.37
C SER A 86 11.49 4.21 -2.07
N TYR A 87 10.57 3.58 -1.35
CA TYR A 87 10.57 2.14 -1.10
C TYR A 87 9.27 1.58 -1.63
N VAL A 88 9.33 0.42 -2.26
CA VAL A 88 8.15 -0.23 -2.85
C VAL A 88 8.20 -1.74 -2.59
N ASP A 89 7.02 -2.33 -2.48
CA ASP A 89 6.83 -3.78 -2.62
C ASP A 89 5.63 -4.05 -3.51
N THR A 90 5.79 -4.97 -4.46
CA THR A 90 4.92 -5.09 -5.65
C THR A 90 4.20 -6.42 -5.67
N TYR A 91 2.91 -6.36 -5.97
CA TYR A 91 2.08 -7.53 -6.24
C TYR A 91 2.56 -8.27 -7.48
N ASP A 92 2.74 -9.58 -7.38
CA ASP A 92 3.07 -10.42 -8.54
C ASP A 92 1.82 -10.62 -9.42
N MET A 93 1.79 -9.92 -10.55
CA MET A 93 0.69 -9.96 -11.50
C MET A 93 0.50 -11.30 -12.21
N LYS A 94 1.47 -12.22 -12.14
CA LYS A 94 1.28 -13.60 -12.60
C LYS A 94 0.34 -14.39 -11.67
N ASN A 95 0.22 -13.95 -10.43
CA ASN A 95 -0.59 -14.55 -9.38
C ASN A 95 -1.83 -13.69 -9.10
N LYS A 96 -2.50 -13.16 -10.14
CA LYS A 96 -3.84 -12.55 -9.99
C LYS A 96 -4.84 -13.61 -9.49
N GLY A 97 -5.85 -13.17 -8.76
CA GLY A 97 -6.85 -14.05 -8.15
C GLY A 97 -6.43 -14.64 -6.80
N SER A 98 -5.37 -14.12 -6.17
CA SER A 98 -4.95 -14.52 -4.83
C SER A 98 -4.59 -13.31 -3.98
N TRP A 99 -4.63 -13.48 -2.67
CA TRP A 99 -4.13 -12.48 -1.74
C TRP A 99 -2.62 -12.55 -1.64
N GLN A 100 -1.98 -11.39 -1.70
CA GLN A 100 -0.54 -11.24 -1.48
C GLN A 100 -0.31 -10.17 -0.43
N TYR A 101 0.53 -10.47 0.56
CA TYR A 101 0.94 -9.51 1.55
C TYR A 101 2.12 -8.71 1.02
N LEU A 102 1.92 -7.42 0.83
CA LEU A 102 2.96 -6.50 0.43
C LEU A 102 3.54 -5.85 1.69
N TYR A 103 4.86 -5.78 1.80
CA TYR A 103 5.51 -5.32 3.02
C TYR A 103 6.81 -4.56 2.77
N ILE A 104 6.86 -3.34 3.29
CA ILE A 104 8.05 -2.52 3.40
C ILE A 104 8.55 -2.66 4.84
N ASN A 105 9.73 -3.24 5.04
CA ASN A 105 10.28 -3.50 6.38
C ASN A 105 11.37 -2.50 6.77
N ASN A 106 11.22 -1.88 7.94
CA ASN A 106 12.25 -1.13 8.67
C ASN A 106 12.99 -0.11 7.79
N LYS A 107 12.25 0.67 7.01
CA LYS A 107 12.79 1.67 6.10
C LYS A 107 12.93 3.02 6.75
N TYR A 108 14.04 3.69 6.47
CA TYR A 108 14.39 4.94 7.12
C TYR A 108 13.85 6.14 6.34
N PHE A 109 13.19 7.05 7.04
CA PHE A 109 12.83 8.36 6.53
C PHE A 109 13.39 9.45 7.45
N SER A 110 14.13 10.40 6.88
CA SER A 110 14.66 11.56 7.61
C SER A 110 13.77 12.81 7.50
N ARG A 111 12.67 12.70 6.74
CA ARG A 111 11.83 13.80 6.28
C ARG A 111 10.36 13.37 6.27
N PRO A 112 9.40 14.32 6.17
CA PRO A 112 8.00 14.01 5.90
C PRO A 112 7.87 13.04 4.72
N TYR A 113 7.12 11.96 4.96
CA TYR A 113 6.92 10.87 4.02
C TYR A 113 5.45 10.48 3.95
N THR A 114 5.08 9.85 2.85
CA THR A 114 3.76 9.30 2.58
C THR A 114 3.87 7.79 2.43
N LEU A 115 2.95 7.06 3.04
CA LEU A 115 2.72 5.64 2.78
C LEU A 115 1.40 5.49 2.04
N GLY A 116 1.38 4.63 1.03
CA GLY A 116 0.18 4.43 0.25
C GLY A 116 0.26 3.22 -0.65
N ILE A 117 -0.73 3.11 -1.51
CA ILE A 117 -0.81 2.11 -2.57
C ILE A 117 -0.71 2.85 -3.88
N ARG A 118 -0.09 2.24 -4.89
CA ARG A 118 -0.17 2.71 -6.26
C ARG A 118 -0.63 1.60 -7.20
N LEU A 119 -1.51 1.99 -8.11
CA LEU A 119 -2.05 1.18 -9.19
C LEU A 119 -1.71 1.87 -10.51
N ASP A 120 -1.10 1.14 -11.44
CA ASP A 120 -0.81 1.60 -12.79
C ASP A 120 -1.71 0.86 -13.80
N LEU A 121 -2.27 1.62 -14.74
CA LEU A 121 -3.09 1.14 -15.86
C LEU A 121 -2.39 1.51 -17.17
N PRO A 122 -2.36 0.61 -18.17
CA PRO A 122 -1.69 0.86 -19.44
C PRO A 122 -2.38 1.97 -20.23
N LYS A 123 -1.63 2.69 -21.06
CA LYS A 123 -2.09 3.88 -21.79
C LYS A 123 -3.26 3.60 -22.74
N GLU A 124 -3.32 2.39 -23.27
CA GLU A 124 -4.35 1.93 -24.22
C GLU A 124 -5.70 1.65 -23.53
N LYS A 125 -5.72 1.60 -22.20
CA LYS A 125 -6.92 1.36 -21.39
C LYS A 125 -7.24 2.63 -20.60
N ASN A 126 -8.43 3.18 -20.81
CA ASN A 126 -8.93 4.37 -20.10
C ASN A 126 -9.96 4.03 -19.01
N SER A 127 -10.23 2.75 -18.79
CA SER A 127 -11.12 2.25 -17.74
C SER A 127 -10.50 1.03 -17.06
N VAL A 128 -10.69 0.92 -15.75
CA VAL A 128 -10.25 -0.28 -15.02
C VAL A 128 -11.28 -1.38 -15.18
N GLU A 129 -10.77 -2.56 -15.50
CA GLU A 129 -11.51 -3.81 -15.51
C GLU A 129 -11.15 -4.60 -14.24
N GLY A 130 -12.09 -5.42 -13.77
CA GLY A 130 -11.92 -6.23 -12.58
C GLY A 130 -12.08 -5.49 -11.26
N LYS A 131 -11.58 -6.10 -10.18
CA LYS A 131 -11.76 -5.64 -8.80
C LYS A 131 -10.44 -5.74 -8.05
N ILE A 132 -10.21 -4.75 -7.19
CA ILE A 132 -9.00 -4.65 -6.38
C ILE A 132 -9.42 -4.45 -4.94
N TYR A 133 -8.94 -5.34 -4.07
CA TYR A 133 -9.28 -5.32 -2.66
C TYR A 133 -8.03 -5.11 -1.82
N PHE A 134 -8.21 -4.40 -0.70
CA PHE A 134 -7.18 -4.25 0.32
C PHE A 134 -7.74 -4.61 1.69
N THR A 135 -6.91 -5.20 2.55
CA THR A 135 -7.28 -5.47 3.95
C THR A 135 -6.06 -5.42 4.88
N LEU A 136 -6.33 -5.33 6.18
CA LEU A 136 -5.35 -5.46 7.26
C LEU A 136 -4.09 -4.60 7.04
N PRO A 137 -4.22 -3.27 6.94
CA PRO A 137 -3.03 -2.43 6.93
C PRO A 137 -2.33 -2.56 8.30
N ASP A 138 -1.04 -2.85 8.26
CA ASP A 138 -0.18 -2.92 9.43
C ASP A 138 0.90 -1.84 9.34
N TYR A 139 1.16 -1.17 10.45
CA TYR A 139 2.14 -0.10 10.53
C TYR A 139 2.86 -0.12 11.87
N ASN A 140 4.19 0.00 11.80
CA ASN A 140 5.04 0.20 12.95
C ASN A 140 6.02 1.35 12.68
N PHE A 141 6.08 2.30 13.61
CA PHE A 141 6.91 3.48 13.52
C PHE A 141 7.84 3.54 14.72
N ILE A 142 9.15 3.49 14.47
CA ILE A 142 10.17 3.58 15.52
C ILE A 142 10.95 4.87 15.34
N ASN A 143 10.79 5.79 16.29
CA ASN A 143 11.56 7.02 16.27
C ASN A 143 13.03 6.73 16.55
N LYS A 144 13.94 7.33 15.76
CA LYS A 144 15.39 7.13 15.92
C LYS A 144 15.90 7.48 17.33
N LYS A 145 15.32 8.47 18.01
CA LYS A 145 15.69 8.80 19.40
C LYS A 145 15.44 7.62 20.35
N ASN A 146 14.30 6.94 20.20
CA ASN A 146 13.91 5.80 21.02
C ASN A 146 14.76 4.55 20.69
N LEU A 147 15.23 4.43 19.45
CA LEU A 147 16.11 3.34 19.02
C LEU A 147 17.48 3.40 19.74
N ASN A 148 17.99 4.60 20.01
CA ASN A 148 19.24 4.81 20.74
C ASN A 148 19.10 4.58 22.26
N GLU A 149 17.93 4.87 22.84
CA GLU A 149 17.66 4.63 24.27
C GLU A 149 17.53 3.14 24.60
N THR A 150 16.93 2.36 23.68
CA THR A 150 16.78 0.89 23.82
C THR A 150 18.13 0.16 23.76
N ASN A 151 19.11 0.72 23.03
CA ASN A 151 20.45 0.15 22.95
C ASN A 151 21.32 0.53 24.16
N ASN A 152 21.11 1.70 24.76
CA ASN A 152 21.84 2.14 25.96
C ASN A 152 21.40 1.45 27.26
N THR A 153 20.25 0.80 27.28
CA THR A 153 19.74 0.04 28.44
C THR A 153 20.15 -1.44 28.44
N ARG A 154 20.68 -1.96 27.32
CA ARG A 154 21.18 -3.35 27.24
C ARG A 154 22.67 -3.51 27.61
N PHE A 155 23.36 -2.43 27.93
CA PHE A 155 24.78 -2.43 28.30
C PHE A 155 25.07 -1.75 29.66
N LYS A 156 24.09 -1.72 30.57
CA LYS A 156 24.30 -1.33 31.98
C LYS A 156 24.03 -2.50 32.90
#